data_AF-A0A935T718-F1
#
_entry.id   AF-A0A935T718-F1
#
_cell.length_a   1.000
_cell.length_b   1.000
_cell.length_c   1.000
_cell.angle_alpha   90.00
_cell.angle_beta   90.00
_cell.angle_gamma   90.00
#
_symmetry.space_group_name_H-M   'P 1'
#
loop_
_entity.id
_entity.type
_entity.pdbx_description
1 polymer ?
#
loop_
_entity_poly.entity_id
_entity_poly.type
_entity_poly.pdbx_seq_one_letter_code
_entity_poly.pdbx_strand_id
1 'polypeptide(L)'
;MNEQKQDSLFLPVLLIALAVVIWSTFQASQLFEERASLAKLRTSQDTTYQNAQKMRAQLDALAAGTQKLASAGNKNAQTVVNALQQRGITINPEAKKPQ
;
A
#
# COMPACT_ATOMS: atom_id res chain seq x y z
N MET A 1 -59.53 -41.15 13.77
CA MET A 1 -59.27 -39.84 14.38
C MET A 1 -58.12 -39.23 13.62
N ASN A 2 -58.42 -38.44 12.60
CA ASN A 2 -57.40 -37.72 11.85
C ASN A 2 -57.36 -36.33 12.43
N GLU A 3 -56.36 -36.08 13.28
CA GLU A 3 -56.10 -34.78 13.86
C GLU A 3 -55.85 -33.80 12.70
N GLN A 4 -56.74 -32.81 12.56
CA GLN A 4 -56.50 -31.67 11.69
C GLN A 4 -55.32 -30.91 12.28
N LYS A 5 -54.12 -31.21 11.78
CA LYS A 5 -52.91 -30.45 12.06
C LYS A 5 -53.17 -29.06 11.52
N GLN A 6 -53.45 -28.10 12.41
CA GLN A 6 -53.44 -26.69 12.07
C GLN A 6 -52.06 -26.41 11.47
N ASP A 7 -51.99 -26.27 10.15
CA ASP A 7 -50.76 -25.97 9.43
C ASP A 7 -50.34 -24.54 9.82
N SER A 8 -49.62 -24.45 10.94
CA SER A 8 -49.14 -23.18 11.46
C SER A 8 -48.12 -22.61 10.49
N LEU A 9 -48.54 -21.65 9.66
CA LEU A 9 -47.67 -20.82 8.81
C LEU A 9 -46.55 -20.13 9.59
N PHE A 10 -46.65 -20.09 10.92
CA PHE A 10 -45.64 -19.57 11.83
C PHE A 10 -44.30 -20.32 11.75
N LEU A 11 -44.31 -21.65 11.70
CA LEU A 11 -43.08 -22.46 11.64
C LEU A 11 -42.25 -22.21 10.36
N PRO A 12 -42.82 -22.25 9.14
CA PRO A 12 -42.05 -21.96 7.93
C PRO A 12 -41.60 -20.49 7.86
N VAL A 13 -42.41 -19.54 8.34
CA VAL A 13 -42.01 -18.12 8.39
C VAL A 13 -40.84 -17.88 9.35
N LEU A 14 -40.84 -18.54 10.52
CA LEU A 14 -39.75 -18.45 11.49
C LEU A 14 -38.46 -19.05 10.95
N LEU A 15 -38.55 -20.17 10.21
CA LEU A 15 -37.38 -20.77 9.55
C LEU A 15 -36.82 -19.87 8.44
N ILE A 16 -37.68 -19.22 7.64
CA ILE A 16 -37.24 -18.25 6.63
C ILE A 16 -36.56 -17.04 7.29
N ALA A 17 -37.14 -16.50 8.36
CA ALA A 17 -36.55 -15.39 9.10
C ALA A 17 -35.15 -15.76 9.65
N LEU A 18 -35.01 -16.95 10.23
CA LEU A 18 -33.71 -17.46 10.68
C LEU A 18 -32.71 -17.61 9.53
N ALA A 19 -33.15 -18.16 8.39
CA ALA A 19 -32.30 -18.31 7.21
C ALA A 19 -31.81 -16.95 6.69
N VAL A 20 -32.67 -15.93 6.66
CA VAL A 20 -32.30 -14.57 6.25
C VAL A 20 -31.29 -13.95 7.21
N VAL A 21 -31.47 -14.13 8.53
CA VAL A 21 -30.53 -13.62 9.54
C VAL A 21 -29.16 -14.30 9.39
N ILE A 22 -29.12 -15.62 9.24
CA ILE A 22 -27.86 -16.38 9.05
C ILE A 22 -27.17 -15.95 7.75
N TRP A 23 -27.93 -15.76 6.67
CA TRP A 23 -27.40 -15.28 5.40
C TRP A 23 -26.83 -13.87 5.51
N SER A 24 -27.52 -12.99 6.25
CA SER A 24 -27.09 -11.61 6.46
C SER A 24 -25.84 -11.50 7.33
N THR A 25 -25.72 -12.32 8.38
CA THR A 25 -24.50 -12.34 9.20
C THR A 25 -23.31 -12.93 8.44
N PHE A 26 -23.55 -13.94 7.59
CA PHE A 26 -22.53 -14.48 6.70
C PHE A 26 -22.03 -13.45 5.68
N GLN A 27 -22.93 -12.66 5.07
CA GLN A 27 -22.55 -11.55 4.18
C GLN A 27 -21.81 -10.42 4.93
N ALA A 28 -22.20 -10.11 6.18
CA ALA A 28 -21.54 -9.08 6.97
C ALA A 28 -20.07 -9.42 7.29
N SER A 29 -19.76 -10.70 7.54
CA SER A 29 -18.39 -11.15 7.77
C SER A 29 -17.51 -11.00 6.52
N GLN A 30 -18.04 -11.28 5.32
CA GLN A 30 -17.31 -11.08 4.07
C GLN A 30 -16.96 -9.61 3.84
N LEU A 31 -17.89 -8.70 4.15
CA LEU A 31 -17.66 -7.26 4.02
C LEU A 31 -16.60 -6.73 4.99
N PHE A 32 -16.47 -7.35 6.17
CA PHE A 32 -15.44 -6.98 7.14
C PHE A 32 -14.04 -7.40 6.68
N GLU A 33 -13.91 -8.58 6.08
CA GLU A 33 -12.67 -9.08 5.47
C GLU A 33 -12.21 -8.22 4.29
N GLU A 34 -13.15 -7.78 3.43
CA GLU A 34 -12.84 -6.88 2.32
C GLU A 34 -12.28 -5.54 2.81
N ARG A 35 -12.86 -4.97 3.87
CA ARG A 35 -12.37 -3.73 4.49
C ARG A 35 -10.98 -3.92 5.10
N ALA A 36 -10.73 -5.05 5.75
CA ALA A 36 -9.42 -5.38 6.31
C ALA A 36 -8.36 -5.53 5.20
N SER A 37 -8.72 -6.15 4.07
CA SER A 37 -7.85 -6.30 2.90
C SER A 37 -7.48 -4.94 2.29
N LEU A 38 -8.46 -4.05 2.09
CA LEU A 38 -8.21 -2.70 1.56
C LEU A 38 -7.36 -1.85 2.51
N ALA A 39 -7.62 -1.93 3.82
CA ALA A 39 -6.81 -1.25 4.83
C ALA A 39 -5.37 -1.76 4.83
N LYS A 40 -5.16 -3.08 4.74
CA LYS A 40 -3.84 -3.70 4.64
C LYS A 40 -3.10 -3.23 3.38
N LEU A 41 -3.78 -3.17 2.24
CA LEU A 41 -3.20 -2.69 0.98
C LEU A 41 -2.77 -1.23 1.07
N ARG A 42 -3.53 -0.39 1.80
CA ARG A 42 -3.17 1.01 2.05
C ARG A 42 -1.93 1.11 2.95
N THR A 43 -1.85 0.32 4.02
CA THR A 43 -0.66 0.27 4.90
C THR A 43 0.57 -0.25 4.16
N SER A 44 0.41 -1.22 3.26
CA SER A 44 1.50 -1.72 2.42
C SER A 44 2.02 -0.65 1.45
N GLN A 45 1.14 0.21 0.91
CA GLN A 45 1.56 1.32 0.06
C GLN A 45 2.36 2.37 0.82
N ASP A 46 1.98 2.67 2.06
CA ASP A 46 2.71 3.62 2.90
C ASP A 46 4.13 3.11 3.23
N THR A 47 4.24 1.82 3.54
CA THR A 47 5.55 1.17 3.78
C THR A 47 6.44 1.20 2.53
N THR A 48 5.89 0.88 1.36
CA THR A 48 6.63 0.93 0.08
C THR A 48 7.08 2.36 -0.23
N TYR A 49 6.22 3.35 -0.01
CA TYR A 49 6.53 4.76 -0.23
C TYR A 49 7.63 5.26 0.72
N GLN A 50 7.56 4.93 2.01
CA GLN A 50 8.59 5.24 3.00
C GLN A 50 9.95 4.62 2.61
N ASN A 51 9.95 3.37 2.15
CA ASN A 51 11.18 2.70 1.70
C ASN A 51 11.76 3.35 0.44
N ALA A 52 10.91 3.73 -0.52
CA ALA A 52 11.33 4.45 -1.72
C ALA A 52 11.91 5.83 -1.37
N GLN A 53 11.31 6.56 -0.42
CA GLN A 53 11.86 7.83 0.08
C GLN A 53 13.23 7.65 0.74
N LYS A 54 13.40 6.62 1.58
CA LYS A 54 14.70 6.32 2.19
C LYS A 54 15.76 5.98 1.14
N MET A 55 15.41 5.15 0.15
CA MET A 55 16.32 4.82 -0.94
C MET A 55 16.71 6.06 -1.75
N ARG A 56 15.74 6.94 -2.05
CA ARG A 56 16.00 8.21 -2.73
C ARG A 56 16.95 9.09 -1.93
N ALA A 57 16.71 9.27 -0.63
CA ALA A 57 17.59 10.06 0.23
C ALA A 57 19.03 9.52 0.28
N GLN A 58 19.19 8.19 0.28
CA GLN A 58 20.52 7.55 0.22
C GLN A 58 21.20 7.79 -1.14
N LEU A 59 20.46 7.67 -2.24
CA LEU A 59 20.98 7.94 -3.59
C LEU A 59 21.36 9.42 -3.76
N ASP A 60 20.55 10.34 -3.26
CA ASP A 60 20.84 11.78 -3.28
C ASP A 60 22.10 12.10 -2.46
N ALA A 61 22.28 11.47 -1.29
CA ALA A 61 23.48 11.61 -0.48
C ALA A 61 24.74 11.08 -1.18
N LEU A 62 24.65 9.93 -1.85
CA LEU A 62 25.74 9.36 -2.64
C LEU A 62 26.10 10.24 -3.84
N ALA A 63 25.09 10.76 -4.53
CA ALA A 63 25.27 11.66 -5.66
C ALA A 63 25.94 12.97 -5.21
N ALA A 64 25.47 13.58 -4.10
CA ALA A 64 26.08 14.77 -3.51
C ALA A 64 27.53 14.52 -3.06
N GLY A 65 27.80 13.37 -2.43
CA GLY A 65 29.15 12.97 -2.05
C GLY A 65 30.08 12.80 -3.25
N THR A 66 29.58 12.17 -4.32
CA THR A 66 30.33 11.97 -5.57
C THR A 66 30.57 13.29 -6.28
N GLN A 67 29.60 14.20 -6.31
CA GLN A 67 29.75 15.55 -6.84
C GLN A 67 30.80 16.36 -6.07
N LYS A 68 30.80 16.25 -4.73
CA LYS A 68 31.81 16.90 -3.88
C LYS A 68 33.21 16.36 -4.16
N LEU A 69 33.34 15.03 -4.31
CA LEU A 69 34.62 14.40 -4.68
C LEU A 69 35.08 14.82 -6.09
N ALA A 70 34.15 14.89 -7.05
CA ALA A 70 34.44 15.35 -8.41
C ALA A 70 34.94 16.80 -8.42
N SER A 71 34.28 17.67 -7.64
CA SER A 71 34.64 19.07 -7.46
C SER A 71 35.98 19.25 -6.72
N ALA A 72 36.31 18.33 -5.82
CA ALA A 72 37.61 18.29 -5.14
C ALA A 72 38.76 17.74 -6.02
N GLY A 73 38.51 17.46 -7.32
CA GLY A 73 39.54 17.04 -8.27
C GLY A 73 39.70 15.52 -8.43
N ASN A 74 38.80 14.71 -7.87
CA ASN A 74 38.84 13.25 -8.06
C ASN A 74 38.37 12.88 -9.48
N LYS A 75 39.30 12.39 -10.31
CA LYS A 75 39.05 11.99 -11.71
C LYS A 75 37.98 10.89 -11.85
N ASN A 76 37.94 9.92 -10.94
CA ASN A 76 36.96 8.84 -11.00
C ASN A 76 35.54 9.36 -10.71
N ALA A 77 35.42 10.26 -9.73
CA ALA A 77 34.13 10.87 -9.41
C ALA A 77 33.63 11.78 -10.54
N GLN A 78 34.51 12.51 -11.23
CA GLN A 78 34.16 13.30 -12.42
C GLN A 78 33.59 12.43 -13.54
N THR A 79 34.19 11.27 -13.80
CA THR A 79 33.68 10.31 -14.78
C THR A 79 32.25 9.86 -14.45
N VAL A 80 31.96 9.61 -13.16
CA VAL A 80 30.62 9.22 -12.71
C VAL A 80 29.62 10.36 -12.87
N VAL A 81 29.98 11.60 -12.49
CA VAL A 81 29.12 12.77 -12.67
C VAL A 81 28.81 13.03 -14.15
N ASN A 82 29.83 12.96 -15.01
CA ASN A 82 29.66 13.15 -16.45
C ASN A 82 28.75 12.08 -17.07
N ALA A 83 28.90 10.81 -16.66
CA ALA A 83 28.04 9.73 -17.11
C ALA A 83 26.59 9.87 -16.61
N LEU A 84 26.38 10.49 -15.44
CA LEU A 84 25.05 10.80 -14.91
C LEU A 84 24.41 11.98 -15.65
N GLN A 85 25.17 13.04 -15.94
CA GLN A 85 24.73 14.16 -16.76
C GLN A 85 24.36 13.71 -18.19
N GLN A 86 25.16 12.83 -18.81
CA GLN A 86 24.86 12.26 -20.13
C GLN A 86 23.55 11.46 -20.17
N ARG A 87 23.12 10.91 -19.02
CA ARG A 87 21.83 10.21 -18.88
C ARG A 87 20.69 11.13 -18.46
N GLY A 88 20.89 12.45 -18.47
CA GLY A 88 19.90 13.46 -18.09
C GLY A 88 19.67 13.60 -16.58
N ILE A 89 20.48 12.94 -15.75
CA ILE A 89 20.39 13.04 -14.29
C ILE A 89 21.30 14.19 -13.85
N THR A 90 20.70 15.35 -13.60
CA THR A 90 21.42 16.51 -13.06
C THR A 90 21.61 16.32 -11.57
N ILE A 91 22.84 16.00 -11.14
CA ILE A 91 23.20 15.97 -9.72
C ILE A 91 23.33 17.41 -9.26
N ASN A 92 22.41 17.86 -8.41
CA ASN A 92 22.46 19.20 -7.85
C ASN A 92 22.94 19.11 -6.38
N PRO A 93 24.21 19.41 -6.10
CA PRO A 93 24.79 19.27 -4.76
C PRO A 93 24.17 20.26 -3.74
N GLU A 94 23.50 21.28 -4.24
CA GLU A 94 22.84 22.35 -3.48
C GLU A 94 21.31 22.18 -3.41
N ALA A 95 20.75 21.06 -3.91
CA ALA A 95 19.32 20.79 -3.81
C ALA A 95 18.95 20.55 -2.34
N LYS A 96 18.66 21.67 -1.67
CA LYS A 96 18.04 21.78 -0.36
C LYS A 96 16.93 20.74 -0.25
N LYS A 97 17.02 19.91 0.81
CA LYS A 97 15.96 18.98 1.24
C LYS A 97 14.59 19.62 1.00
N PRO A 98 13.65 18.99 0.29
CA PRO A 98 12.26 19.39 0.43
C PRO A 98 11.90 19.16 1.91
N GLN A 99 11.44 20.24 2.56
CA GLN A 99 10.90 20.18 3.92
C GLN A 99 9.65 19.32 3.95
#